data_AF-A0A6V8NQK7-F1
#
_entry.id   AF-A0A6V8NQK7-F1
#
_cell.length_a   1.000
_cell.length_b   1.000
_cell.length_c   1.000
_cell.angle_alpha   90.00
_cell.angle_beta   90.00
_cell.angle_gamma   90.00
#
_symmetry.space_group_name_H-M   'P 1'
#
loop_
_entity.id
_entity.type
_entity.pdbx_description
1 polymer ?
#
loop_
_entity_poly.entity_id
_entity_poly.type
_entity_poly.pdbx_seq_one_letter_code
_entity_poly.pdbx_strand_id
1 'polypeptide(L)'
;TYSHDNSMKAVAAKLVDGAAVDSLVYDYALARGFQYIARTKIIWKSPPYGAPPIVVHPRLNSELKTQLRDVFLTMDQDEEGRRILQDLMIDRFVVIDDAAYDSIREMIASLGHQG
;
A
#
# COMPACT_ATOMS: atom_id res chain seq x y z
N THR A 1 -8.39 3.77 1.05
CA THR A 1 -8.73 2.90 2.20
C THR A 1 -10.18 2.43 2.20
N TYR A 2 -11.19 3.28 1.95
CA TYR A 2 -12.60 2.81 1.94
C TYR A 2 -12.91 1.69 0.91
N SER A 3 -12.23 1.64 -0.24
CA SER A 3 -12.51 0.64 -1.29
C SER A 3 -12.13 -0.79 -0.88
N HIS A 4 -10.92 -1.00 -0.35
CA HIS A 4 -10.45 -2.33 0.03
C HIS A 4 -11.23 -2.92 1.21
N ASP A 5 -11.55 -2.10 2.22
CA ASP A 5 -12.42 -2.49 3.33
C ASP A 5 -13.81 -2.94 2.83
N ASN A 6 -14.39 -2.18 1.89
CA ASN A 6 -15.67 -2.53 1.30
C ASN A 6 -15.59 -3.84 0.51
N SER A 7 -14.52 -4.08 -0.23
CA SER A 7 -14.28 -5.35 -0.93
C SER A 7 -14.21 -6.53 0.04
N MET A 8 -13.46 -6.41 1.14
CA MET A 8 -13.38 -7.47 2.16
C MET A 8 -14.73 -7.72 2.84
N LYS A 9 -15.47 -6.64 3.17
CA LYS A 9 -16.82 -6.75 3.74
C LYS A 9 -17.80 -7.40 2.76
N ALA A 10 -17.72 -7.09 1.47
CA ALA A 10 -18.59 -7.68 0.45
C ALA A 10 -18.37 -9.19 0.32
N VAL A 11 -17.12 -9.65 0.34
CA VAL A 11 -16.79 -11.09 0.38
C VAL A 11 -17.31 -11.72 1.67
N ALA A 12 -17.04 -11.11 2.83
CA ALA A 12 -17.48 -11.62 4.14
C ALA A 12 -19.00 -11.68 4.29
N ALA A 13 -19.73 -10.80 3.60
CA ALA A 13 -21.18 -10.75 3.52
C ALA A 13 -21.76 -11.62 2.39
N LYS A 14 -20.92 -12.32 1.63
CA LYS A 14 -21.30 -13.15 0.46
C LYS A 14 -22.05 -12.37 -0.62
N LEU A 15 -21.79 -11.07 -0.74
CA LEU A 15 -22.32 -10.23 -1.83
C LEU A 15 -21.55 -10.46 -3.14
N VAL A 16 -20.30 -10.92 -3.03
CA VAL A 16 -19.42 -11.32 -4.12
C VAL A 16 -18.62 -12.56 -3.70
N ASP A 17 -18.14 -13.35 -4.66
CA ASP A 17 -17.40 -14.59 -4.39
C ASP A 17 -15.91 -14.36 -4.07
N GLY A 18 -15.35 -13.23 -4.51
CA GLY A 18 -13.95 -12.90 -4.31
C GLY A 18 -13.63 -11.44 -4.64
N ALA A 19 -12.48 -10.96 -4.15
CA ALA A 19 -11.97 -9.63 -4.44
C ALA A 19 -10.43 -9.61 -4.38
N ALA A 20 -9.81 -8.78 -5.21
CA ALA A 20 -8.40 -8.44 -5.07
C ALA A 20 -8.22 -7.35 -4.01
N VAL A 21 -7.33 -7.56 -3.06
CA VAL A 21 -7.08 -6.66 -1.93
C VAL A 21 -5.58 -6.51 -1.75
N ASP A 22 -5.13 -5.29 -1.47
CA ASP A 22 -3.74 -5.01 -1.11
C ASP A 22 -3.35 -5.79 0.17
N SER A 23 -2.21 -6.48 0.14
CA SER A 23 -1.76 -7.30 1.26
C SER A 23 -1.55 -6.49 2.54
N LEU A 24 -1.05 -5.26 2.45
CA LEU A 24 -0.85 -4.40 3.63
C LEU A 24 -2.19 -4.06 4.29
N VAL A 25 -3.23 -3.83 3.49
CA VAL A 25 -4.58 -3.55 4.02
C VAL A 25 -5.19 -4.79 4.66
N TYR A 26 -5.02 -5.96 4.03
CA TYR A 26 -5.50 -7.22 4.59
C TYR A 26 -4.80 -7.56 5.91
N ASP A 27 -3.46 -7.45 5.94
CA ASP A 27 -2.65 -7.74 7.13
C ASP A 27 -2.93 -6.74 8.25
N TYR A 28 -3.14 -5.46 7.91
CA TYR A 28 -3.59 -4.46 8.87
C TYR A 28 -4.95 -4.81 9.48
N ALA A 29 -5.94 -5.16 8.66
CA ALA A 29 -7.26 -5.55 9.13
C ALA A 29 -7.22 -6.80 10.01
N LEU A 30 -6.37 -7.77 9.66
CA LEU A 30 -6.12 -8.97 10.45
C LEU A 30 -5.49 -8.63 11.81
N ALA A 31 -4.42 -7.83 11.82
CA ALA A 31 -3.71 -7.42 13.04
C ALA A 31 -4.58 -6.59 13.98
N ARG A 32 -5.49 -5.76 13.44
CA ARG A 32 -6.46 -4.97 14.21
C ARG A 32 -7.72 -5.74 14.60
N GLY A 33 -7.83 -7.03 14.24
CA GLY A 33 -8.94 -7.90 14.68
C GLY A 33 -10.29 -7.58 14.04
N PHE A 34 -10.31 -7.08 12.80
CA PHE A 34 -11.55 -6.77 12.12
C PHE A 34 -12.37 -8.05 11.85
N GLN A 35 -13.60 -8.08 12.38
CA GLN A 35 -14.44 -9.30 12.43
C GLN A 35 -14.74 -9.90 11.05
N TYR A 36 -14.77 -9.09 9.99
CA TYR A 36 -15.06 -9.56 8.65
C TYR A 36 -13.92 -10.41 8.06
N ILE A 37 -12.68 -10.23 8.51
CA ILE A 37 -11.51 -11.01 8.02
C ILE A 37 -11.66 -12.50 8.34
N ALA A 38 -12.21 -12.84 9.51
CA ALA A 38 -12.44 -14.23 9.92
C ALA A 38 -13.41 -15.00 8.99
N ARG A 39 -14.15 -14.28 8.13
CA ARG A 39 -15.08 -14.84 7.14
C ARG A 39 -14.51 -14.85 5.72
N THR A 40 -13.25 -14.50 5.56
CA THR A 40 -12.54 -14.51 4.28
C THR A 40 -11.41 -15.55 4.30
N LYS A 41 -10.96 -15.97 3.12
CA LYS A 41 -9.82 -16.88 2.96
C LYS A 41 -8.98 -16.42 1.77
N ILE A 42 -7.67 -16.32 1.97
CA ILE A 42 -6.73 -16.08 0.87
C ILE A 42 -6.67 -17.36 0.01
N ILE A 43 -7.05 -17.24 -1.27
CA ILE A 43 -6.99 -18.34 -2.24
C ILE A 43 -5.79 -18.25 -3.18
N TRP A 44 -5.21 -17.05 -3.32
CA TRP A 44 -4.05 -16.78 -4.17
C TRP A 44 -3.34 -15.51 -3.71
N LYS A 45 -2.03 -15.41 -3.96
CA LYS A 45 -1.21 -14.21 -3.76
C LYS A 45 -0.42 -13.94 -5.04
N SER A 46 -0.36 -12.68 -5.45
CA SER A 46 0.44 -12.28 -6.61
C SER A 46 1.94 -12.33 -6.32
N PRO A 47 2.80 -12.24 -7.36
CA PRO A 47 4.18 -11.82 -7.17
C PRO A 47 4.25 -10.49 -6.39
N PRO A 48 5.38 -10.22 -5.71
CA PRO A 48 5.58 -8.95 -5.05
C PRO A 48 5.65 -7.81 -6.07
N TYR A 49 5.01 -6.70 -5.73
CA TYR A 49 5.09 -5.43 -6.47
C TYR A 49 5.60 -4.35 -5.53
N GLY A 50 6.16 -3.27 -6.10
CA GLY A 50 6.58 -2.11 -5.32
C GLY A 50 5.43 -1.55 -4.48
N ALA A 51 5.70 -1.27 -3.20
CA ALA A 51 4.74 -0.62 -2.33
C ALA A 51 4.35 0.76 -2.88
N PRO A 52 3.12 1.27 -2.63
CA PRO A 52 2.70 2.57 -3.14
C PRO A 52 3.69 3.70 -2.76
N PRO A 53 4.21 4.48 -3.73
CA PRO A 53 5.15 5.55 -3.44
C PRO A 53 4.48 6.76 -2.80
N ILE A 54 5.27 7.54 -2.06
CA ILE A 54 4.94 8.95 -1.79
C ILE A 54 5.39 9.77 -3.00
N VAL A 55 4.43 10.46 -3.63
CA VAL A 55 4.68 11.31 -4.79
C VAL A 55 4.41 12.77 -4.47
N VAL A 56 5.20 13.65 -5.08
CA VAL A 56 5.01 15.11 -5.00
C VAL A 56 4.88 15.68 -6.40
N HIS A 57 4.19 16.82 -6.50
CA HIS A 57 4.06 17.52 -7.77
C HIS A 57 5.45 17.93 -8.32
N PRO A 58 5.73 17.78 -9.63
CA PRO A 58 7.06 18.04 -10.20
C PRO A 58 7.54 19.49 -10.04
N ARG A 59 6.60 20.45 -9.96
CA ARG A 59 6.86 21.88 -9.73
C ARG A 59 6.85 22.30 -8.24
N LEU A 60 6.84 21.36 -7.30
CA LEU A 60 6.96 21.71 -5.88
C LEU A 60 8.28 22.45 -5.63
N ASN A 61 8.26 23.46 -4.77
CA ASN A 61 9.47 24.17 -4.35
C ASN A 61 10.54 23.16 -3.89
N SER A 62 11.78 23.34 -4.36
CA SER A 62 12.86 22.38 -4.15
C SER A 62 13.28 22.24 -2.69
N GLU A 63 13.24 23.33 -1.93
CA GLU A 63 13.55 23.32 -0.49
C GLU A 63 12.48 22.54 0.27
N LEU A 64 11.20 22.82 0.02
CA LEU A 64 10.10 22.06 0.60
C LEU A 64 10.14 20.58 0.21
N LYS A 65 10.50 20.26 -1.04
CA LYS A 65 10.67 18.88 -1.49
C LYS A 65 11.76 18.14 -0.71
N THR A 66 12.88 18.81 -0.45
CA THR A 66 13.96 18.25 0.37
C THR A 66 13.52 18.08 1.83
N GLN A 67 12.89 19.09 2.42
CA GLN A 67 12.37 19.02 3.79
C GLN A 67 11.39 17.85 3.98
N LEU A 68 10.42 17.68 3.06
CA LEU A 68 9.49 16.55 3.11
C LEU A 68 10.21 15.21 3.03
N ARG A 69 11.18 15.09 2.11
CA ARG A 69 11.97 13.87 1.96
C ARG A 69 12.73 13.53 3.24
N ASP A 70 13.41 14.51 3.82
CA ASP A 70 14.23 14.31 5.02
C ASP A 70 13.36 13.90 6.21
N VAL A 71 12.17 14.49 6.36
CA VAL A 71 11.19 14.11 7.38
C VAL A 71 10.79 12.64 7.24
N PHE A 72 10.43 12.18 6.04
CA PHE A 72 10.04 10.78 5.84
C PHE A 72 11.22 9.81 6.06
N LEU A 73 12.41 10.16 5.58
CA LEU A 73 13.60 9.29 5.66
C LEU A 73 14.20 9.19 7.06
N THR A 74 13.91 10.14 7.94
CA THR A 74 14.40 10.14 9.33
C THR A 74 13.28 9.88 10.35
N MET A 75 12.07 9.58 9.88
CA MET A 75 10.89 9.35 10.71
C MET A 75 11.08 8.17 11.68
N ASP A 76 11.87 7.16 11.32
CA ASP A 76 12.21 6.02 12.18
C ASP A 76 13.23 6.37 13.28
N GLN A 77 13.87 7.54 13.21
CA GLN A 77 14.85 8.03 14.18
C GLN A 77 14.22 8.95 15.24
N ASP A 78 13.02 9.48 14.95
CA ASP A 78 12.24 10.29 15.88
C ASP A 78 11.24 9.42 16.68
N GLU A 79 10.92 9.83 17.91
CA GLU A 79 10.01 9.05 18.76
C GLU A 79 8.54 9.15 18.29
N GLU A 80 8.11 10.34 17.87
CA GLU A 80 6.78 10.53 17.32
C GLU A 80 6.65 9.87 15.96
N GLY A 81 7.66 10.01 15.12
CA GLY A 81 7.75 9.34 13.84
C GLY A 81 7.65 7.82 13.97
N ARG A 82 8.39 7.19 14.91
CA ARG A 82 8.28 5.74 15.19
C ARG A 82 6.88 5.32 15.64
N ARG A 83 6.21 6.13 16.47
CA ARG A 83 4.83 5.83 16.91
C ARG A 83 3.86 5.82 15.71
N ILE A 84 3.96 6.83 14.84
CA ILE A 84 3.13 6.90 13.62
C ILE A 84 3.42 5.73 12.68
N LEU A 85 4.71 5.41 12.45
CA LEU A 85 5.13 4.28 11.62
C LEU A 85 4.57 2.94 12.14
N GLN A 86 4.64 2.70 13.45
CA GLN A 86 4.06 1.52 14.09
C GLN A 86 2.55 1.43 13.93
N ASP A 87 1.84 2.55 14.09
CA ASP A 87 0.39 2.59 13.92
C ASP A 87 -0.05 2.25 12.49
N LEU A 88 0.77 2.63 11.51
CA LEU A 88 0.61 2.32 10.09
C LEU A 88 1.19 0.95 9.70
N MET A 89 1.87 0.24 10.62
CA MET A 89 2.59 -1.00 10.36
C MET A 89 3.65 -0.87 9.24
N ILE A 90 4.36 0.25 9.22
CA ILE A 90 5.49 0.52 8.31
C ILE A 90 6.78 0.57 9.13
N ASP A 91 7.85 -0.05 8.62
CA ASP A 91 9.15 -0.03 9.32
C ASP A 91 9.86 1.32 9.17
N ARG A 92 9.98 1.81 7.94
CA ARG A 92 10.61 3.09 7.58
C ARG A 92 10.32 3.45 6.13
N PHE A 93 10.58 4.70 5.76
CA PHE A 93 10.65 5.11 4.36
C PHE A 93 12.09 5.02 3.84
N VAL A 94 12.25 4.66 2.57
CA VAL A 94 13.55 4.58 1.90
C VAL A 94 13.47 5.25 0.53
N VAL A 95 14.62 5.70 0.02
CA VAL A 95 14.73 6.07 -1.39
C VAL A 95 14.66 4.79 -2.21
N ILE A 96 13.82 4.80 -3.24
CA ILE A 96 13.64 3.68 -4.16
C ILE A 96 13.94 4.13 -5.59
N ASP A 97 14.49 3.22 -6.38
CA ASP A 97 14.68 3.44 -7.82
C ASP A 97 13.32 3.39 -8.55
N ASP A 98 13.17 4.18 -9.61
CA ASP A 98 11.97 4.18 -10.45
C ASP A 98 11.72 2.79 -11.07
N ALA A 99 12.79 2.05 -11.36
CA ALA A 99 12.74 0.70 -11.91
C ALA A 99 12.01 -0.31 -10.99
N ALA A 100 11.87 -0.02 -9.70
CA ALA A 100 11.08 -0.86 -8.79
C ALA A 100 9.59 -0.95 -9.18
N TYR A 101 9.12 -0.03 -10.03
CA TYR A 101 7.74 -0.01 -10.53
C TYR A 101 7.60 -0.57 -11.95
N ASP A 102 8.67 -1.05 -12.58
CA ASP A 102 8.65 -1.55 -13.96
C ASP A 102 7.72 -2.74 -14.13
N SER A 103 7.66 -3.66 -13.17
CA SER A 103 6.75 -4.83 -13.23
C SER A 103 5.27 -4.43 -13.29
N ILE A 104 4.89 -3.33 -12.64
CA ILE A 104 3.53 -2.78 -12.74
C ILE A 104 3.34 -2.11 -14.11
N ARG A 105 4.35 -1.42 -14.64
CA ARG A 105 4.29 -0.80 -15.99
C ARG A 105 4.14 -1.84 -17.08
N GLU A 106 4.89 -2.94 -17.00
CA GLU A 106 4.79 -4.09 -17.90
C GLU A 106 3.41 -4.74 -17.84
N MET A 107 2.87 -4.94 -16.64
CA MET A 107 1.50 -5.43 -16.45
C MET A 107 0.48 -4.51 -17.15
N ILE A 108 0.55 -3.20 -16.92
CA ILE A 108 -0.35 -2.22 -17.56
C ILE A 108 -0.20 -2.25 -19.09
N ALA A 109 1.03 -2.32 -19.61
CA ALA A 109 1.27 -2.41 -21.04
C ALA A 109 0.62 -3.67 -21.65
N SER A 110 0.71 -4.81 -20.98
CA SER A 110 0.09 -6.06 -21.44
C SER A 110 -1.44 -5.98 -21.51
N LEU A 111 -2.08 -5.16 -20.66
CA LEU A 111 -3.54 -4.94 -20.67
C LEU A 111 -3.96 -4.07 -21.85
N GLY A 112 -3.10 -3.14 -22.31
CA GLY A 112 -3.34 -2.29 -23.47
C GLY A 112 -3.23 -3.01 -24.83
N HIS A 113 -2.68 -4.22 -24.85
CA HIS A 113 -2.52 -5.05 -26.06
C HIS A 113 -3.65 -6.07 -26.27
N GLN A 114 -4.70 -6.06 -25.45
CA GLN A 114 -5.88 -6.93 -25.61
C GLN A 114 -7.02 -6.29 -26.42
N GLY A 115 -6.68 -5.43 -27.39
CA GLY A 115 -7.62 -4.76 -28.31
C GLY A 115 -7.51 -5.27 -29.74
#